data_AF-O02128-F1
#
_entry.id   AF-O02128-F1
#
_cell.length_a   1.000
_cell.length_b   1.000
_cell.length_c   1.000
_cell.angle_alpha   90.00
_cell.angle_beta   90.00
_cell.angle_gamma   90.00
#
_symmetry.space_group_name_H-M   'P 1'
#
loop_
_entity.id
_entity.type
_entity.pdbx_description
1 polymer ?
#
loop_
_entity_poly.entity_id
_entity_poly.type
_entity_poly.pdbx_seq_one_letter_code
_entity_poly.pdbx_strand_id
1 'polypeptide(L)'
;MLLFWGYPASSIKFCEPQSTIIHFDSCINLCLKETYCMLAFGNDSSCTLCDIYAVSKITQSNYTSNIQTAIKIDSQLQCPKNMTTNQYTYTTGSNNYKLTFSDPSWTITYEKSCVNSTFRMFPRPTGPFCLDVLWSVGNRVKSSTYCKDLGEGLDLAGMQTKKEFDYVLKTAKTKSYYNTNYKYSTVWLSGIMRSACQTSPVPSGCDGIKAFSGFSYQDNFDVYKFAPGYPKIPSSASPRSMQLLISQSESAFEGMIGDALSDYICDGQSPPVICVFYMRRSCCMKIQTIQKKSIHS
;
A
#
# COMPACT_ATOMS: atom_id res chain seq x y z
N MET A 1 3.25 -23.57 -8.56
CA MET A 1 3.04 -22.42 -9.48
C MET A 1 2.87 -22.97 -10.88
N LEU A 2 2.07 -22.30 -11.73
CA LEU A 2 1.96 -22.60 -13.15
C LEU A 2 3.09 -21.87 -13.89
N LEU A 3 3.96 -22.60 -14.57
CA LEU A 3 5.11 -22.06 -15.31
C LEU A 3 4.88 -22.19 -16.82
N PHE A 4 5.05 -21.10 -17.56
CA PHE A 4 4.92 -21.07 -19.01
C PHE A 4 5.72 -19.92 -19.63
N TRP A 5 5.92 -19.96 -20.95
CA TRP A 5 6.52 -18.85 -21.70
C TRP A 5 5.49 -17.72 -21.88
N GLY A 6 5.84 -16.51 -21.47
CA GLY A 6 4.90 -15.38 -21.47
C GLY A 6 5.38 -14.23 -20.61
N TYR A 7 4.72 -13.08 -20.76
CA TYR A 7 5.07 -11.85 -20.06
C TYR A 7 3.80 -11.03 -19.73
N PRO A 8 3.78 -10.26 -18.63
CA PRO A 8 2.68 -9.35 -18.34
C PRO A 8 2.43 -8.37 -19.48
N ALA A 9 1.20 -8.29 -19.95
CA ALA A 9 0.74 -7.35 -20.99
C ALA A 9 0.00 -6.15 -20.43
N SER A 10 -0.33 -6.17 -19.13
CA SER A 10 -0.82 -5.02 -18.39
C SER A 10 0.32 -4.20 -17.79
N SER A 11 -0.01 -3.06 -17.17
CA SER A 11 0.97 -2.27 -16.40
C SER A 11 1.70 -3.14 -15.37
N ILE A 12 3.03 -3.14 -15.43
CA ILE A 12 3.93 -3.76 -14.44
C ILE A 12 4.48 -2.74 -13.44
N LYS A 13 3.87 -1.55 -13.36
CA LYS A 13 4.34 -0.40 -12.54
C LYS A 13 4.60 -0.76 -11.08
N PHE A 14 3.88 -1.76 -10.57
CA PHE A 14 3.92 -2.19 -9.17
C PHE A 14 4.68 -3.49 -8.95
N CYS A 15 5.32 -4.00 -9.99
CA CYS A 15 6.24 -5.12 -9.90
C CYS A 15 7.66 -4.63 -9.59
N GLU A 16 8.45 -5.49 -8.94
CA GLU A 16 9.76 -5.15 -8.39
C GLU A 16 10.84 -6.05 -9.00
N PRO A 17 11.78 -5.47 -9.78
CA PRO A 17 12.94 -6.18 -10.27
C PRO A 17 13.81 -6.69 -9.11
N GLN A 18 14.30 -7.92 -9.22
CA GLN A 18 15.20 -8.55 -8.26
C GLN A 18 16.60 -8.60 -8.85
N SER A 19 17.45 -7.64 -8.52
CA SER A 19 18.79 -7.49 -9.09
C SER A 19 19.81 -8.51 -8.56
N THR A 20 19.53 -9.17 -7.44
CA THR A 20 20.46 -10.12 -6.80
C THR A 20 20.23 -11.57 -7.22
N ILE A 21 19.21 -11.84 -8.02
CA ILE A 21 18.81 -13.19 -8.42
C ILE A 21 19.45 -13.54 -9.75
N ILE A 22 20.23 -14.63 -9.76
CA ILE A 22 21.01 -15.07 -10.92
C ILE A 22 20.23 -16.11 -11.76
N HIS A 23 19.31 -16.85 -11.15
CA HIS A 23 18.56 -17.91 -11.82
C HIS A 23 17.06 -17.74 -11.64
N PHE A 24 16.28 -17.99 -12.69
CA PHE A 24 14.84 -17.80 -12.64
C PHE A 24 14.16 -18.73 -11.61
N ASP A 25 14.68 -19.94 -11.40
CA ASP A 25 14.16 -20.83 -10.36
C ASP A 25 14.27 -20.24 -8.95
N SER A 26 15.32 -19.45 -8.69
CA SER A 26 15.46 -18.74 -7.41
C SER A 26 14.44 -17.60 -7.28
N CYS A 27 14.06 -16.97 -8.40
CA CYS A 27 12.98 -15.99 -8.48
C CYS A 27 11.64 -16.62 -8.11
N ILE A 28 11.34 -17.80 -8.67
CA ILE A 28 10.14 -18.58 -8.37
C ILE A 28 10.10 -18.93 -6.88
N ASN A 29 11.22 -19.43 -6.34
CA ASN A 29 11.33 -19.79 -4.93
C ASN A 29 11.17 -18.60 -3.99
N LEU A 30 11.69 -17.42 -4.34
CA LEU A 30 11.46 -16.20 -3.57
C LEU A 30 9.96 -15.84 -3.58
N CYS A 31 9.33 -15.86 -4.75
CA CYS A 31 7.89 -15.58 -4.84
C CYS A 31 7.06 -16.58 -4.01
N LEU A 32 7.42 -17.87 -4.01
CA LEU A 32 6.74 -18.89 -3.19
C LEU A 32 6.78 -18.58 -1.70
N LYS A 33 7.90 -18.06 -1.18
CA LYS A 33 8.09 -17.72 0.23
C LYS A 33 7.38 -16.42 0.63
N GLU A 34 7.24 -15.48 -0.30
CA GLU A 34 6.56 -14.21 -0.05
C GLU A 34 5.03 -14.40 -0.05
N THR A 35 4.37 -14.10 1.07
CA THR A 35 2.93 -14.31 1.27
C THR A 35 2.08 -13.70 0.16
N TYR A 36 2.42 -12.49 -0.29
CA TYR A 36 1.63 -11.73 -1.24
C TYR A 36 2.18 -11.70 -2.67
N CYS A 37 3.32 -12.33 -2.93
CA CYS A 37 3.81 -12.47 -4.29
C CYS A 37 2.84 -13.37 -5.07
N MET A 38 2.37 -12.89 -6.22
CA MET A 38 1.46 -13.60 -7.11
C MET A 38 2.21 -14.27 -8.25
N LEU A 39 3.13 -13.55 -8.88
CA LEU A 39 3.87 -14.06 -10.03
C LEU A 39 5.31 -13.58 -10.04
N ALA A 40 6.14 -14.38 -10.70
CA ALA A 40 7.51 -14.09 -11.08
C ALA A 40 7.59 -14.14 -12.61
N PHE A 41 8.27 -13.19 -13.24
CA PHE A 41 8.55 -13.25 -14.68
C PHE A 41 9.96 -12.77 -15.01
N GLY A 42 10.52 -13.31 -16.09
CA GLY A 42 11.90 -13.04 -16.51
C GLY A 42 12.59 -14.28 -17.08
N ASN A 43 13.89 -14.40 -16.85
CA ASN A 43 14.77 -15.47 -17.32
C ASN A 43 16.01 -15.57 -16.41
N ASP A 44 17.02 -16.35 -16.80
CA ASP A 44 18.29 -16.49 -16.04
C ASP A 44 19.19 -15.25 -16.07
N SER A 45 18.69 -14.11 -16.53
CA SER A 45 19.39 -12.82 -16.47
C SER A 45 18.52 -11.69 -15.91
N SER A 46 17.23 -11.96 -15.66
CA SER A 46 16.29 -10.96 -15.17
C SER A 46 15.19 -11.62 -14.36
N CYS A 47 14.84 -11.04 -13.22
CA CYS A 47 13.75 -11.51 -12.39
C CYS A 47 12.92 -10.33 -11.94
N THR A 48 11.61 -10.40 -12.10
CA THR A 48 10.67 -9.41 -11.58
C THR A 48 9.54 -10.10 -10.86
N LEU A 49 9.25 -9.65 -9.64
CA LEU A 49 8.16 -10.16 -8.81
C LEU A 49 6.99 -9.19 -8.83
N CYS A 50 5.78 -9.71 -8.92
CA CYS A 50 4.55 -8.93 -8.84
C CYS A 50 3.66 -9.50 -7.74
N ASP A 51 3.15 -8.63 -6.87
CA ASP A 51 2.17 -9.02 -5.87
C ASP A 51 0.78 -9.20 -6.47
N ILE A 52 -0.11 -9.78 -5.68
CA ILE A 52 -1.54 -9.82 -5.98
C ILE A 52 -2.02 -8.40 -6.32
N TYR A 53 -2.89 -8.30 -7.33
CA TYR A 53 -3.44 -7.06 -7.90
C TYR A 53 -2.50 -6.21 -8.75
N ALA A 54 -1.22 -6.59 -8.90
CA ALA A 54 -0.28 -5.82 -9.71
C ALA A 54 -0.44 -6.06 -11.23
N VAL A 55 -0.92 -7.23 -11.64
CA VAL A 55 -1.03 -7.64 -13.06
C VAL A 55 -2.41 -8.22 -13.33
N SER A 56 -3.07 -7.76 -14.39
CA SER A 56 -4.39 -8.26 -14.79
C SER A 56 -4.37 -9.04 -16.10
N LYS A 57 -3.28 -8.97 -16.87
CA LYS A 57 -3.16 -9.63 -18.18
C LYS A 57 -1.73 -10.10 -18.43
N ILE A 58 -1.58 -11.32 -18.94
CA ILE A 58 -0.31 -11.90 -19.39
C ILE A 58 -0.49 -12.39 -20.82
N THR A 59 0.44 -12.05 -21.70
CA THR A 59 0.50 -12.64 -23.05
C THR A 59 1.30 -13.93 -22.97
N GLN A 60 0.69 -15.05 -23.35
CA GLN A 60 1.39 -16.30 -23.57
C GLN A 60 2.20 -16.19 -24.85
N SER A 61 3.44 -16.67 -24.78
CA SER A 61 4.38 -16.66 -25.89
C SER A 61 5.03 -18.04 -26.02
N ASN A 62 6.19 -18.10 -26.68
CA ASN A 62 7.01 -19.29 -26.77
C ASN A 62 8.47 -18.94 -26.41
N TYR A 63 9.36 -19.92 -26.48
CA TYR A 63 10.76 -19.78 -26.11
C TYR A 63 11.50 -18.64 -26.81
N THR A 64 11.03 -18.16 -27.96
CA THR A 64 11.69 -17.07 -28.71
C THR A 64 11.64 -15.73 -27.98
N SER A 65 10.64 -15.51 -27.10
CA SER A 65 10.60 -14.30 -26.26
C SER A 65 11.69 -14.31 -25.18
N ASN A 66 12.22 -15.48 -24.84
CA ASN A 66 13.12 -15.71 -23.71
C ASN A 66 12.59 -15.13 -22.39
N ILE A 67 11.26 -15.11 -22.19
CA ILE A 67 10.62 -14.70 -20.95
C ILE A 67 9.66 -15.78 -20.47
N GLN A 68 9.93 -16.29 -19.28
CA GLN A 68 9.08 -17.20 -18.55
C GLN A 68 8.24 -16.42 -17.54
N THR A 69 7.02 -16.88 -17.29
CA THR A 69 6.16 -16.42 -16.21
C THR A 69 5.76 -17.61 -15.36
N ALA A 70 5.96 -17.50 -14.05
CA ALA A 70 5.45 -18.40 -13.05
C ALA A 70 4.38 -17.68 -12.23
N ILE A 71 3.18 -18.24 -12.13
CA ILE A 71 2.07 -17.67 -11.36
C ILE A 71 1.59 -18.64 -10.27
N LYS A 72 1.33 -18.14 -9.07
CA LYS A 72 0.71 -18.93 -8.01
C LYS A 72 -0.71 -19.30 -8.41
N ILE A 73 -1.05 -20.55 -8.12
CA ILE A 73 -2.37 -21.13 -8.29
C ILE A 73 -2.54 -22.13 -7.13
N ASP A 74 -3.78 -22.48 -6.84
CA ASP A 74 -4.09 -23.54 -5.88
C ASP A 74 -3.41 -24.84 -6.29
N SER A 75 -3.01 -25.64 -5.31
CA SER A 75 -2.35 -26.93 -5.53
C SER A 75 -3.19 -27.78 -6.48
N GLN A 76 -2.57 -28.25 -7.55
CA GLN A 76 -3.18 -29.16 -8.52
C GLN A 76 -2.74 -30.59 -8.21
N LEU A 77 -3.64 -31.57 -8.36
CA LEU A 77 -3.31 -32.98 -8.15
C LEU A 77 -2.23 -33.49 -9.13
N GLN A 78 -2.21 -32.93 -10.34
CA GLN A 78 -1.23 -33.25 -11.39
C GLN A 78 -0.91 -31.99 -12.19
N CYS A 79 0.27 -31.98 -12.83
CA CYS A 79 0.58 -30.94 -13.81
C CYS A 79 -0.39 -31.09 -15.00
N PRO A 80 -1.16 -30.05 -15.35
CA PRO A 80 -2.17 -30.13 -16.41
C PRO A 80 -1.50 -30.39 -17.76
N LYS A 81 -1.93 -31.45 -18.47
CA LYS A 81 -1.40 -31.79 -19.81
C LYS A 81 -1.66 -30.70 -20.85
N ASN A 82 -2.80 -30.02 -20.72
CA ASN A 82 -3.14 -28.86 -21.53
C ASN A 82 -3.46 -27.67 -20.61
N MET A 83 -2.63 -26.63 -20.66
CA MET A 83 -2.87 -25.44 -19.85
C MET A 83 -4.02 -24.58 -20.42
N THR A 84 -4.25 -24.60 -21.74
CA THR A 84 -5.12 -23.61 -22.41
C THR A 84 -6.62 -23.85 -22.24
N THR A 85 -7.03 -25.05 -21.83
CA THR A 85 -8.45 -25.39 -21.61
C THR A 85 -8.90 -25.20 -20.17
N ASN A 86 -7.97 -24.96 -19.24
CA ASN A 86 -8.26 -24.96 -17.82
C ASN A 86 -8.45 -23.54 -17.27
N GLN A 87 -9.33 -23.42 -16.30
CA GLN A 87 -9.40 -22.25 -15.43
C GLN A 87 -8.65 -22.58 -14.15
N TYR A 88 -7.78 -21.68 -13.72
CA TYR A 88 -7.05 -21.83 -12.46
C TYR A 88 -7.53 -20.80 -11.46
N THR A 89 -7.53 -21.18 -10.19
CA THR A 89 -7.83 -20.27 -9.08
C THR A 89 -6.63 -20.20 -8.17
N TYR A 90 -6.56 -19.10 -7.43
CA TYR A 90 -5.73 -19.00 -6.23
C TYR A 90 -6.64 -18.53 -5.10
N THR A 91 -6.74 -19.37 -4.08
CA THR A 91 -7.62 -19.20 -2.93
C THR A 91 -6.75 -19.12 -1.68
N THR A 92 -6.53 -17.90 -1.18
CA THR A 92 -5.75 -17.66 0.04
C THR A 92 -6.38 -16.54 0.84
N GLY A 93 -7.16 -16.94 1.85
CA GLY A 93 -7.93 -16.02 2.67
C GLY A 93 -8.86 -15.15 1.83
N SER A 94 -8.71 -13.83 1.96
CA SER A 94 -9.53 -12.84 1.25
C SER A 94 -8.85 -12.25 0.01
N ASN A 95 -7.68 -12.76 -0.42
CA ASN A 95 -6.91 -12.23 -1.54
C ASN A 95 -6.92 -13.17 -2.76
N ASN A 96 -8.12 -13.55 -3.19
CA ASN A 96 -8.33 -14.57 -4.21
C ASN A 96 -8.30 -13.99 -5.63
N TYR A 97 -7.91 -14.80 -6.59
CA TYR A 97 -8.00 -14.47 -8.01
C TYR A 97 -8.21 -15.70 -8.88
N LYS A 98 -8.65 -15.47 -10.11
CA LYS A 98 -8.91 -16.50 -11.12
C LYS A 98 -8.15 -16.18 -12.40
N LEU A 99 -7.58 -17.21 -13.02
CA LEU A 99 -6.92 -17.17 -14.32
C LEU A 99 -7.83 -17.84 -15.35
N THR A 100 -8.06 -17.15 -16.45
CA THR A 100 -8.72 -17.70 -17.63
C THR A 100 -7.84 -17.48 -18.85
N PHE A 101 -7.66 -18.53 -19.65
CA PHE A 101 -6.96 -18.43 -20.92
C PHE A 101 -7.95 -18.16 -22.05
N SER A 102 -7.58 -17.22 -22.91
CA SER A 102 -8.19 -16.99 -24.22
C SER A 102 -7.06 -16.63 -25.17
N ASP A 103 -6.70 -17.53 -26.08
CA ASP A 103 -5.52 -17.40 -26.92
C ASP A 103 -5.36 -15.99 -27.52
N PRO A 104 -4.18 -15.32 -27.39
CA PRO A 104 -2.94 -15.74 -26.70
C PRO A 104 -2.80 -15.19 -25.27
N SER A 105 -3.89 -14.80 -24.62
CA SER A 105 -3.86 -14.06 -23.36
C SER A 105 -4.39 -14.85 -22.16
N TRP A 106 -3.70 -14.73 -21.04
CA TRP A 106 -4.24 -15.03 -19.73
C TRP A 106 -4.84 -13.76 -19.13
N THR A 107 -6.09 -13.85 -18.70
CA THR A 107 -6.76 -12.79 -17.93
C THR A 107 -6.80 -13.20 -16.46
N ILE A 108 -6.36 -12.29 -15.60
CA ILE A 108 -6.43 -12.44 -14.15
C ILE A 108 -7.59 -11.59 -13.66
N THR A 109 -8.61 -12.23 -13.09
CA THR A 109 -9.79 -11.56 -12.55
C THR A 109 -9.79 -11.59 -11.03
N TYR A 110 -10.07 -10.44 -10.43
CA TYR A 110 -10.22 -10.24 -8.99
C TYR A 110 -11.69 -10.01 -8.66
N GLU A 111 -12.15 -10.52 -7.51
CA GLU A 111 -13.52 -10.29 -7.04
C GLU A 111 -13.78 -8.84 -6.62
N LYS A 112 -12.71 -8.13 -6.26
CA LYS A 112 -12.72 -6.79 -5.67
C LYS A 112 -11.86 -5.85 -6.51
N SER A 113 -12.26 -4.59 -6.61
CA SER A 113 -11.62 -3.56 -7.43
C SER A 113 -11.73 -2.18 -6.80
N CYS A 114 -10.68 -1.38 -6.85
CA CYS A 114 -10.70 -0.02 -6.32
C CYS A 114 -11.78 0.87 -6.95
N VAL A 115 -12.17 1.93 -6.23
CA VAL A 115 -13.20 2.89 -6.68
C VAL A 115 -12.89 3.48 -8.05
N ASN A 116 -11.61 3.68 -8.36
CA ASN A 116 -11.12 4.08 -9.67
C ASN A 116 -9.64 3.68 -9.82
N SER A 117 -9.03 3.98 -10.96
CA SER A 117 -7.65 3.62 -11.31
C SER A 117 -6.56 4.46 -10.63
N THR A 118 -6.89 5.53 -9.89
CA THR A 118 -5.88 6.32 -9.15
C THR A 118 -5.46 5.62 -7.87
N PHE A 119 -6.35 4.78 -7.31
CA PHE A 119 -6.05 3.95 -6.15
C PHE A 119 -5.27 2.72 -6.55
N ARG A 120 -4.22 2.42 -5.78
CA ARG A 120 -3.50 1.15 -5.88
C ARG A 120 -4.10 0.15 -4.92
N MET A 121 -4.37 -1.05 -5.41
CA MET A 121 -4.81 -2.16 -4.55
C MET A 121 -3.61 -2.86 -3.92
N PHE A 122 -3.76 -3.23 -2.65
CA PHE A 122 -2.79 -3.95 -1.84
C PHE A 122 -3.46 -5.12 -1.14
N PRO A 123 -2.81 -6.29 -1.08
CA PRO A 123 -3.28 -7.37 -0.22
C PRO A 123 -2.94 -7.08 1.25
N ARG A 124 -3.91 -7.30 2.14
CA ARG A 124 -3.74 -7.34 3.60
C ARG A 124 -4.29 -8.65 4.18
N PRO A 125 -4.01 -9.00 5.45
CA PRO A 125 -4.54 -10.21 6.07
C PRO A 125 -6.07 -10.32 6.02
N THR A 126 -6.77 -9.19 6.17
CA THR A 126 -8.24 -9.10 6.13
C THR A 126 -8.82 -8.96 4.71
N GLY A 127 -7.96 -8.92 3.67
CA GLY A 127 -8.36 -8.81 2.27
C GLY A 127 -7.76 -7.60 1.55
N PRO A 128 -8.23 -7.31 0.32
CA PRO A 128 -7.71 -6.19 -0.47
C PRO A 128 -8.10 -4.83 0.10
N PHE A 129 -7.13 -3.93 0.07
CA PHE A 129 -7.28 -2.51 0.40
C PHE A 129 -6.84 -1.65 -0.76
N CYS A 130 -7.49 -0.51 -0.92
CA CYS A 130 -7.16 0.46 -1.96
C CYS A 130 -6.59 1.71 -1.32
N LEU A 131 -5.36 2.08 -1.68
CA LEU A 131 -4.65 3.25 -1.16
C LEU A 131 -4.37 4.26 -2.25
N ASP A 132 -4.61 5.54 -1.96
CA ASP A 132 -4.04 6.67 -2.69
C ASP A 132 -3.62 7.76 -1.70
N VAL A 133 -2.60 8.51 -2.08
CA VAL A 133 -2.22 9.74 -1.40
C VAL A 133 -2.90 10.88 -2.14
N LEU A 134 -4.13 11.16 -1.73
CA LEU A 134 -4.98 12.20 -2.31
C LEU A 134 -4.56 13.57 -1.85
N TRP A 135 -5.21 14.60 -2.38
CA TRP A 135 -5.05 15.94 -1.86
C TRP A 135 -5.67 16.07 -0.46
N SER A 136 -5.11 16.90 0.44
CA SER A 136 -5.69 17.16 1.77
C SER A 136 -6.48 18.46 1.79
N VAL A 137 -7.52 18.47 2.63
CA VAL A 137 -8.43 19.60 2.83
C VAL A 137 -8.16 20.35 4.14
N GLY A 138 -6.94 20.21 4.70
CA GLY A 138 -6.50 20.94 5.90
C GLY A 138 -6.02 20.01 7.01
N ASN A 139 -6.61 20.16 8.19
CA ASN A 139 -6.27 19.36 9.36
C ASN A 139 -6.72 17.89 9.22
N ARG A 140 -6.42 17.05 10.21
CA ARG A 140 -6.72 15.61 10.18
C ARG A 140 -8.23 15.35 10.10
N VAL A 141 -9.04 16.12 10.83
CA VAL A 141 -10.50 15.99 10.87
C VAL A 141 -11.09 16.21 9.49
N LYS A 142 -10.78 17.34 8.85
CA LYS A 142 -11.23 17.64 7.49
C LYS A 142 -10.75 16.58 6.50
N SER A 143 -9.50 16.14 6.64
CA SER A 143 -8.89 15.12 5.78
C SER A 143 -9.62 13.78 5.86
N SER A 144 -10.04 13.35 7.05
CA SER A 144 -10.89 12.16 7.25
C SER A 144 -12.26 12.32 6.62
N THR A 145 -12.94 13.46 6.84
CA THR A 145 -14.23 13.76 6.20
C THR A 145 -14.12 13.70 4.68
N TYR A 146 -13.09 14.31 4.10
CA TYR A 146 -12.86 14.28 2.66
C TYR A 146 -12.66 12.86 2.12
N CYS A 147 -11.89 12.01 2.81
CA CYS A 147 -11.78 10.61 2.40
C CYS A 147 -13.17 9.93 2.38
N LYS A 148 -13.97 10.13 3.43
CA LYS A 148 -15.33 9.55 3.55
C LYS A 148 -16.27 10.03 2.45
N ASP A 149 -16.20 11.30 2.07
CA ASP A 149 -17.06 11.89 1.04
C ASP A 149 -16.77 11.35 -0.37
N LEU A 150 -15.57 10.79 -0.61
CA LEU A 150 -15.23 10.16 -1.89
C LEU A 150 -15.90 8.80 -2.11
N GLY A 151 -16.50 8.22 -1.06
CA GLY A 151 -17.32 7.03 -1.17
C GLY A 151 -17.35 6.19 0.10
N GLU A 152 -18.34 5.31 0.18
CA GLU A 152 -18.53 4.45 1.34
C GLU A 152 -17.29 3.59 1.65
N GLY A 153 -16.98 3.48 2.95
CA GLY A 153 -15.84 2.70 3.44
C GLY A 153 -14.48 3.37 3.23
N LEU A 154 -14.43 4.60 2.71
CA LEU A 154 -13.19 5.37 2.66
C LEU A 154 -12.91 6.12 3.97
N ASP A 155 -11.66 6.09 4.45
CA ASP A 155 -11.18 6.93 5.56
C ASP A 155 -9.66 7.15 5.46
N LEU A 156 -9.08 7.91 6.38
CA LEU A 156 -7.63 7.99 6.55
C LEU A 156 -7.03 6.63 6.87
N ALA A 157 -5.91 6.35 6.23
CA ALA A 157 -5.26 5.06 6.26
C ALA A 157 -3.88 5.11 6.91
N GLY A 158 -3.49 3.97 7.45
CA GLY A 158 -2.08 3.67 7.70
C GLY A 158 -1.51 2.74 6.63
N MET A 159 -0.26 2.33 6.84
CA MET A 159 0.50 1.43 5.96
C MET A 159 0.70 0.09 6.69
N GLN A 160 0.34 -1.02 6.07
CA GLN A 160 0.45 -2.37 6.63
C GLN A 160 1.79 -3.05 6.31
N THR A 161 2.40 -2.69 5.18
CA THR A 161 3.62 -3.35 4.68
C THR A 161 4.63 -2.32 4.19
N LYS A 162 5.88 -2.76 4.01
CA LYS A 162 6.92 -1.94 3.38
C LYS A 162 6.50 -1.44 2.00
N LYS A 163 5.78 -2.24 1.21
CA LYS A 163 5.32 -1.85 -0.14
C LYS A 163 4.25 -0.77 -0.09
N GLU A 164 3.36 -0.83 0.89
CA GLU A 164 2.41 0.26 1.14
C GLU A 164 3.15 1.53 1.56
N PHE A 165 4.14 1.40 2.45
CA PHE A 165 4.98 2.52 2.87
C PHE A 165 5.73 3.17 1.71
N ASP A 166 6.44 2.38 0.90
CA ASP A 166 7.22 2.88 -0.25
C ASP A 166 6.29 3.56 -1.27
N TYR A 167 5.10 2.99 -1.50
CA TYR A 167 4.10 3.60 -2.36
C TYR A 167 3.58 4.92 -1.82
N VAL A 168 3.19 4.97 -0.54
CA VAL A 168 2.70 6.19 0.10
C VAL A 168 3.80 7.23 0.05
N LEU A 169 5.02 6.94 0.47
CA LEU A 169 6.14 7.86 0.46
C LEU A 169 6.46 8.36 -0.96
N LYS A 170 6.61 7.47 -1.94
CA LYS A 170 6.90 7.84 -3.34
C LYS A 170 5.80 8.73 -3.91
N THR A 171 4.54 8.33 -3.74
CA THR A 171 3.39 9.12 -4.19
C THR A 171 3.37 10.46 -3.46
N ALA A 172 3.62 10.45 -2.15
CA ALA A 172 3.79 11.59 -1.24
C ALA A 172 5.00 12.48 -1.55
N LYS A 173 5.92 12.09 -2.42
CA LYS A 173 6.94 13.00 -2.97
C LYS A 173 6.51 13.61 -4.30
N THR A 174 5.97 12.79 -5.20
CA THR A 174 5.66 13.23 -6.58
C THR A 174 4.64 14.37 -6.66
N LYS A 175 3.53 14.30 -5.91
CA LYS A 175 2.53 15.37 -5.79
C LYS A 175 2.89 16.50 -4.78
N SER A 176 4.13 16.61 -4.26
CA SER A 176 4.45 17.51 -3.14
C SER A 176 5.07 18.77 -3.68
N TYR A 177 4.54 19.90 -3.22
CA TYR A 177 5.10 21.20 -3.55
C TYR A 177 6.25 21.53 -2.60
N TYR A 178 7.38 21.98 -3.16
CA TYR A 178 8.53 22.40 -2.39
C TYR A 178 8.28 23.79 -1.77
N ASN A 179 8.43 23.92 -0.45
CA ASN A 179 8.36 25.21 0.23
C ASN A 179 9.60 25.43 1.11
N THR A 180 10.36 26.49 0.81
CA THR A 180 11.61 26.84 1.49
C THR A 180 11.45 27.16 2.98
N ASN A 181 10.23 27.48 3.43
CA ASN A 181 9.96 27.83 4.83
C ASN A 181 9.76 26.60 5.73
N TYR A 182 9.67 25.39 5.16
CA TYR A 182 9.49 24.17 5.94
C TYR A 182 10.66 23.21 5.77
N LYS A 183 10.98 22.54 6.87
CA LYS A 183 11.96 21.45 6.85
C LYS A 183 11.35 20.18 6.28
N TYR A 184 10.07 19.96 6.55
CA TYR A 184 9.31 18.80 6.11
C TYR A 184 7.87 19.17 5.72
N SER A 185 7.36 18.51 4.69
CA SER A 185 5.91 18.40 4.42
C SER A 185 5.40 17.06 4.94
N THR A 186 4.08 16.88 5.05
CA THR A 186 3.53 15.65 5.64
C THR A 186 2.27 15.10 4.96
N VAL A 187 1.99 13.82 5.24
CA VAL A 187 0.72 13.14 4.93
C VAL A 187 0.04 12.71 6.22
N TRP A 188 -1.25 13.01 6.37
CA TRP A 188 -2.05 12.47 7.46
C TRP A 188 -2.23 10.96 7.32
N LEU A 189 -1.98 10.25 8.42
CA LEU A 189 -2.22 8.81 8.53
C LEU A 189 -3.42 8.52 9.45
N SER A 190 -3.87 7.26 9.47
CA SER A 190 -4.66 6.73 10.58
C SER A 190 -3.88 6.87 11.89
N GLY A 191 -4.55 6.77 13.04
CA GLY A 191 -3.91 6.87 14.35
C GLY A 191 -4.12 8.20 15.08
N ILE A 192 -4.95 8.19 16.12
CA ILE A 192 -5.14 9.30 17.07
C ILE A 192 -4.43 8.94 18.36
N MET A 193 -3.72 9.89 18.96
CA MET A 193 -3.10 9.72 20.26
C MET A 193 -4.17 9.41 21.30
N ARG A 194 -4.00 8.29 22.01
CA ARG A 194 -4.88 7.87 23.10
C ARG A 194 -4.94 8.96 24.17
N SER A 195 -6.11 9.22 24.73
CA SER A 195 -6.28 10.25 25.78
C SER A 195 -5.34 10.06 26.97
N ALA A 196 -5.09 8.82 27.39
CA ALA A 196 -4.13 8.49 28.45
C ALA A 196 -2.68 8.88 28.12
N CYS A 197 -2.32 9.00 26.84
CA CYS A 197 -0.98 9.37 26.39
C CYS A 197 -0.82 10.89 26.17
N GLN A 198 -1.83 11.69 26.56
CA GLN A 198 -1.84 13.13 26.39
C GLN A 198 -1.43 13.90 27.67
N THR A 199 -1.04 13.21 28.73
CA THR A 199 -0.66 13.81 30.01
C THR A 199 0.85 13.81 30.22
N SER A 200 1.34 14.74 31.03
CA SER A 200 2.71 14.74 31.54
C SER A 200 2.72 14.37 33.04
N PRO A 201 3.60 13.47 33.49
CA PRO A 201 4.59 12.72 32.71
C PRO A 201 3.94 11.69 31.77
N VAL A 202 4.66 11.29 30.71
CA VAL A 202 4.20 10.24 29.77
C VAL A 202 4.01 8.93 30.53
N PRO A 203 2.80 8.34 30.55
CA PRO A 203 2.61 7.06 31.22
C PRO A 203 3.35 5.91 30.54
N SER A 204 3.55 4.81 31.27
CA SER A 204 4.05 3.57 30.68
C SER A 204 3.12 3.07 29.56
N GLY A 205 3.70 2.58 28.46
CA GLY A 205 2.95 2.10 27.29
C GLY A 205 2.46 3.18 26.32
N CYS A 206 2.99 4.41 26.45
CA CYS A 206 2.77 5.51 25.50
C CYS A 206 4.04 5.81 24.66
N ASP A 207 4.87 4.80 24.44
CA ASP A 207 6.06 4.86 23.57
C ASP A 207 5.69 4.63 22.09
N GLY A 208 6.21 5.49 21.20
CA GLY A 208 6.08 5.34 19.75
C GLY A 208 4.65 5.06 19.30
N ILE A 209 4.45 3.95 18.58
CA ILE A 209 3.15 3.57 18.02
C ILE A 209 2.09 3.28 19.10
N LYS A 210 2.51 2.83 20.30
CA LYS A 210 1.58 2.47 21.39
C LYS A 210 0.85 3.67 21.99
N ALA A 211 1.36 4.88 21.74
CA ALA A 211 0.67 6.12 22.09
C ALA A 211 -0.60 6.36 21.28
N PHE A 212 -0.78 5.68 20.14
CA PHE A 212 -1.86 5.93 19.19
C PHE A 212 -2.83 4.74 19.12
N SER A 213 -4.05 5.02 18.63
CA SER A 213 -5.09 4.02 18.35
C SER A 213 -5.91 4.41 17.12
N GLY A 214 -6.79 3.52 16.66
CA GLY A 214 -7.57 3.75 15.43
C GLY A 214 -6.87 3.22 14.17
N PHE A 215 -6.26 2.05 14.28
CA PHE A 215 -5.55 1.33 13.21
C PHE A 215 -6.45 0.27 12.57
N SER A 216 -7.56 0.69 11.97
CA SER A 216 -8.49 -0.26 11.35
C SER A 216 -7.77 -1.10 10.29
N TYR A 217 -7.90 -2.43 10.40
CA TYR A 217 -7.34 -3.39 9.44
C TYR A 217 -5.82 -3.31 9.28
N GLN A 218 -5.12 -2.98 10.36
CA GLN A 218 -3.67 -3.07 10.46
C GLN A 218 -3.28 -3.87 11.70
N ASP A 219 -2.32 -4.77 11.53
CA ASP A 219 -1.74 -5.58 12.60
C ASP A 219 -0.20 -5.58 12.58
N ASN A 220 0.42 -4.98 11.55
CA ASN A 220 1.85 -4.79 11.45
C ASN A 220 2.19 -3.29 11.47
N PHE A 221 3.18 -2.93 12.28
CA PHE A 221 3.65 -1.55 12.45
C PHE A 221 5.17 -1.39 12.25
N ASP A 222 5.85 -2.35 11.63
CA ASP A 222 7.32 -2.39 11.48
C ASP A 222 7.88 -1.18 10.71
N VAL A 223 7.06 -0.60 9.83
CA VAL A 223 7.41 0.60 9.04
C VAL A 223 7.27 1.90 9.82
N TYR A 224 6.62 1.90 10.99
CA TYR A 224 6.35 3.10 11.78
C TYR A 224 7.54 3.46 12.66
N LYS A 225 8.54 4.10 12.04
CA LYS A 225 9.72 4.63 12.73
C LYS A 225 9.49 6.08 13.11
N PHE A 226 9.33 6.36 14.41
CA PHE A 226 9.12 7.72 14.89
C PHE A 226 10.39 8.56 14.82
N ALA A 227 10.25 9.82 14.41
CA ALA A 227 11.34 10.77 14.46
C ALA A 227 11.75 11.05 15.93
N PRO A 228 13.03 11.33 16.21
CA PRO A 228 13.49 11.72 17.54
C PRO A 228 12.63 12.86 18.12
N GLY A 229 12.21 12.71 19.37
CA GLY A 229 11.34 13.68 20.06
C GLY A 229 9.84 13.51 19.77
N TYR A 230 9.45 12.47 19.01
CA TYR A 230 8.06 12.06 18.82
C TYR A 230 7.77 10.70 19.50
N PRO A 231 6.53 10.46 19.98
CA PRO A 231 5.41 11.40 19.94
C PRO A 231 5.55 12.58 20.89
N LYS A 232 4.99 13.74 20.52
CA LYS A 232 4.97 14.91 21.41
C LYS A 232 3.78 14.85 22.37
N ILE A 233 3.99 15.18 23.64
CA ILE A 233 2.87 15.39 24.58
C ILE A 233 2.14 16.68 24.17
N PRO A 234 0.81 16.66 23.99
CA PRO A 234 0.07 17.89 23.74
C PRO A 234 0.12 18.82 24.95
N SER A 235 0.26 20.13 24.69
CA SER A 235 0.07 21.19 25.67
C SER A 235 -1.40 21.66 25.76
N SER A 236 -2.30 21.02 25.03
CA SER A 236 -3.70 21.42 24.87
C SER A 236 -4.62 20.20 24.94
N ALA A 237 -5.92 20.41 25.10
CA ALA A 237 -6.92 19.33 25.08
C ALA A 237 -7.13 18.69 23.69
N SER A 238 -6.58 19.27 22.60
CA SER A 238 -6.75 18.71 21.26
C SER A 238 -5.85 17.47 21.09
N PRO A 239 -6.41 16.33 20.63
CA PRO A 239 -5.63 15.11 20.45
C PRO A 239 -4.58 15.29 19.36
N ARG A 240 -3.48 14.56 19.44
CA ARG A 240 -2.44 14.54 18.40
C ARG A 240 -2.65 13.39 17.42
N SER A 241 -2.27 13.60 16.17
CA SER A 241 -2.53 12.72 15.04
C SER A 241 -1.24 12.43 14.30
N MET A 242 -1.05 11.19 13.85
CA MET A 242 0.18 10.81 13.16
C MET A 242 0.28 11.39 11.76
N GLN A 243 1.52 11.63 11.38
CA GLN A 243 1.91 12.14 10.09
C GLN A 243 3.12 11.37 9.55
N LEU A 244 3.11 11.04 8.26
CA LEU A 244 4.32 10.63 7.56
C LEU A 244 5.09 11.89 7.14
N LEU A 245 6.38 11.97 7.51
CA LEU A 245 7.25 13.09 7.20
C LEU A 245 7.89 12.94 5.81
N ILE A 246 7.89 14.02 5.05
CA ILE A 246 8.48 14.13 3.71
C ILE A 246 9.46 15.29 3.73
N SER A 247 10.71 15.02 3.41
CA SER A 247 11.79 15.99 3.31
C SER A 247 11.47 17.16 2.39
N GLN A 248 11.90 18.34 2.82
CA GLN A 248 11.92 19.56 2.05
C GLN A 248 13.35 20.10 2.08
N SER A 249 13.67 21.02 3.00
CA SER A 249 15.04 21.52 3.18
C SER A 249 15.94 20.59 4.01
N GLU A 250 15.38 19.59 4.70
CA GLU A 250 16.13 18.61 5.49
C GLU A 250 15.68 17.18 5.19
N SER A 251 16.61 16.23 5.27
CA SER A 251 16.38 14.81 4.94
C SER A 251 16.39 13.88 6.16
N ALA A 252 16.78 14.36 7.33
CA ALA A 252 17.03 13.52 8.50
C ALA A 252 15.81 12.69 8.93
N PHE A 253 14.60 13.24 8.75
CA PHE A 253 13.34 12.58 9.12
C PHE A 253 12.50 12.12 7.92
N GLU A 254 13.08 12.00 6.72
CA GLU A 254 12.39 11.46 5.54
C GLU A 254 11.79 10.08 5.85
N GLY A 255 10.48 9.92 5.61
CA GLY A 255 9.79 8.66 5.82
C GLY A 255 9.61 8.27 7.29
N MET A 256 9.97 9.13 8.24
CA MET A 256 9.70 8.90 9.66
C MET A 256 8.28 9.37 10.02
N ILE A 257 7.82 8.92 11.19
CA ILE A 257 6.52 9.29 11.75
C ILE A 257 6.71 10.45 12.72
N GLY A 258 5.97 11.52 12.48
CA GLY A 258 5.75 12.61 13.43
C GLY A 258 4.29 12.65 13.87
N ASP A 259 3.94 13.68 14.62
CA ASP A 259 2.55 13.97 14.95
C ASP A 259 2.29 15.48 15.08
N ALA A 260 1.02 15.84 14.99
CA ALA A 260 0.52 17.22 15.08
C ALA A 260 -0.83 17.23 15.79
N LEU A 261 -1.24 18.38 16.34
CA LEU A 261 -2.61 18.53 16.86
C LEU A 261 -3.61 18.27 15.72
N SER A 262 -4.63 17.46 15.99
CA SER A 262 -5.56 16.95 14.96
C SER A 262 -6.36 18.05 14.26
N ASP A 263 -6.59 19.15 14.97
CA ASP A 263 -7.34 20.31 14.48
C ASP A 263 -6.46 21.32 13.74
N TYR A 264 -5.14 21.13 13.76
CA TYR A 264 -4.17 22.05 13.17
C TYR A 264 -3.51 21.42 11.95
N ILE A 265 -2.98 22.27 11.08
CA ILE A 265 -2.33 21.86 9.82
C ILE A 265 -0.85 21.51 10.05
N CYS A 266 -0.26 22.00 11.13
CA CYS A 266 1.16 21.88 11.44
C CYS A 266 1.36 21.25 12.83
N ASP A 267 2.60 20.85 13.10
CA ASP A 267 3.07 20.20 14.34
C ASP A 267 2.81 20.95 15.66
N GLY A 268 2.32 22.19 15.56
CA GLY A 268 2.00 23.06 16.69
C GLY A 268 3.21 23.85 17.21
N GLN A 269 4.34 23.83 16.50
CA GLN A 269 5.50 24.67 16.81
C GLN A 269 5.31 26.09 16.26
N SER A 270 5.99 27.06 16.86
CA SER A 270 6.07 28.45 16.36
C SER A 270 7.55 28.88 16.24
N PRO A 271 8.06 29.16 15.02
CA PRO A 271 7.39 28.93 13.74
C PRO A 271 7.19 27.42 13.48
N PRO A 272 6.17 27.03 12.70
CA PRO A 272 5.94 25.62 12.44
C PRO A 272 7.02 25.07 11.51
N VAL A 273 7.59 23.94 11.89
CA VAL A 273 8.71 23.30 11.16
C VAL A 273 8.20 22.19 10.23
N ILE A 274 7.09 21.56 10.63
CA ILE A 274 6.46 20.42 9.98
C ILE A 274 4.98 20.78 9.73
N CYS A 275 4.57 20.80 8.46
CA CYS A 275 3.23 21.23 8.05
C CYS A 275 2.65 20.43 6.89
N VAL A 276 1.33 20.33 6.86
CA VAL A 276 0.55 19.91 5.68
C VAL A 276 0.27 21.15 4.79
N PHE A 277 1.18 21.50 3.87
CA PHE A 277 1.05 22.78 3.12
C PHE A 277 0.03 22.78 1.98
N TYR A 278 -0.57 23.97 1.78
CA TYR A 278 -1.74 24.43 0.99
C TYR A 278 -2.08 23.83 -0.39
N MET A 279 -1.40 22.82 -0.91
CA MET A 279 -1.88 21.98 -2.01
C MET A 279 -1.58 20.51 -1.64
N ARG A 280 -2.30 20.08 -0.60
CA ARG A 280 -1.93 19.19 0.52
C ARG A 280 -2.13 17.71 0.24
N ARG A 281 -1.84 16.76 1.16
CA ARG A 281 -2.12 15.32 0.98
C ARG A 281 -2.76 14.53 2.15
N SER A 282 -3.68 13.62 1.84
CA SER A 282 -4.30 12.64 2.76
C SER A 282 -4.07 11.23 2.23
N CYS A 283 -3.62 10.28 3.06
CA CYS A 283 -3.66 8.87 2.68
C CYS A 283 -5.10 8.37 2.85
N CYS A 284 -5.89 8.39 1.78
CA CYS A 284 -7.25 7.86 1.82
C CYS A 284 -7.24 6.40 1.42
N MET A 285 -7.94 5.58 2.19
CA MET A 285 -8.10 4.15 1.97
C MET A 285 -9.54 3.77 1.92
N LYS A 286 -9.92 2.96 0.92
CA LYS A 286 -11.23 2.30 0.88
C LYS A 286 -11.13 0.90 1.45
N ILE A 287 -12.00 0.57 2.40
CA ILE A 287 -12.32 -0.80 2.79
C ILE A 287 -13.20 -1.39 1.68
N GLN A 288 -12.69 -2.42 1.00
CA GLN A 288 -13.47 -3.12 -0.02
C GLN A 288 -14.44 -4.10 0.65
N THR A 289 -15.67 -3.66 0.91
CA THR A 289 -16.80 -4.59 1.07
C THR A 289 -17.19 -5.11 -0.31
N ILE A 290 -17.61 -6.38 -0.40
CA ILE A 290 -18.08 -7.01 -1.64
C ILE A 290 -19.07 -6.06 -2.33
N GLN A 291 -18.73 -5.57 -3.53
CA GLN A 291 -19.72 -4.99 -4.41
C GLN A 291 -20.62 -6.16 -4.82
N LYS A 292 -21.76 -6.37 -4.14
CA LYS A 292 -22.83 -7.16 -4.74
C LYS A 292 -23.19 -6.40 -6.02
N LYS A 293 -22.80 -6.90 -7.19
CA LYS A 293 -23.41 -6.46 -8.44
C LYS A 293 -24.91 -6.62 -8.24
N SER A 294 -25.63 -5.51 -8.16
CA SER A 294 -27.08 -5.55 -8.34
C SER A 294 -27.30 -6.07 -9.76
N ILE A 295 -27.70 -7.33 -9.88
CA ILE A 295 -28.23 -7.86 -11.12
C ILE A 295 -29.62 -7.25 -11.23
N HIS A 296 -29.69 -6.07 -11.86
CA HIS A 296 -30.92 -5.57 -12.45
C HIS A 296 -30.90 -5.95 -13.93
N SER A 297 -31.49 -7.12 -14.22
CA SER A 297 -32.26 -7.49 -15.40
C SER A 297 -32.64 -8.96 -15.25
#